data_AF-A0A336N888-F1
#
_entry.id   AF-A0A336N888-F1
#
_cell.length_a   1.000
_cell.length_b   1.000
_cell.length_c   1.000
_cell.angle_alpha   90.00
_cell.angle_beta   90.00
_cell.angle_gamma   90.00
#
_symmetry.space_group_name_H-M   'P 1'
#
loop_
_entity.id
_entity.type
_entity.pdbx_description
1 polymer ?
#
loop_
_entity_poly.entity_id
_entity_poly.type
_entity_poly.pdbx_seq_one_letter_code
_entity_poly.pdbx_strand_id
1 'polypeptide(L)'
;MGLELFTFGVNWLHVSIHQFGDAPLMLSYLLVVVLAAYLSLYPLLFAYLVRRFQVQRAVLYPVLWTLTEFLRGWVLTGFPWLQFGYTQIDSPFAGIAPIFGVTGLTFFVMFVSAVILTAFLRC
;
A
#
# COMPACT_ATOMS: atom_id res chain seq x y z
N MET A 1 -10.18 4.31 3.32
CA MET A 1 -9.31 3.63 2.34
C MET A 1 -8.16 2.87 2.98
N GLY A 2 -7.15 3.51 3.59
CA GLY A 2 -5.97 2.78 4.10
C GLY A 2 -6.28 1.72 5.16
N LEU A 3 -7.08 2.05 6.17
CA LEU A 3 -7.44 1.11 7.24
C LEU A 3 -8.22 -0.10 6.70
N GLU A 4 -9.25 0.13 5.87
CA GLU A 4 -10.08 -0.92 5.29
C GLU A 4 -9.25 -1.90 4.45
N LEU A 5 -8.36 -1.38 3.59
CA LEU A 5 -7.49 -2.19 2.74
C LEU A 5 -6.67 -3.19 3.58
N PHE A 6 -6.06 -2.72 4.67
CA PHE A 6 -5.23 -3.57 5.50
C PHE A 6 -6.06 -4.47 6.42
N THR A 7 -7.15 -3.97 7.03
CA THR A 7 -7.99 -4.79 7.91
C THR A 7 -8.55 -6.01 7.19
N PHE A 8 -9.02 -5.87 5.94
CA PHE A 8 -9.48 -7.00 5.14
C PHE A 8 -8.33 -7.79 4.51
N GLY A 9 -7.34 -7.10 3.94
CA GLY A 9 -6.27 -7.75 3.18
C GLY A 9 -5.23 -8.49 4.04
N VAL A 10 -5.12 -8.19 5.34
CA VAL A 10 -4.24 -8.90 6.29
C VAL A 10 -4.99 -9.68 7.35
N ASN A 11 -6.33 -9.82 7.23
CA ASN A 11 -7.14 -10.52 8.23
C ASN A 11 -6.69 -11.96 8.48
N TRP A 12 -6.18 -12.63 7.45
CA TRP A 12 -5.69 -14.01 7.51
C TRP A 12 -4.58 -14.21 8.57
N LEU A 13 -3.88 -13.15 9.00
CA LEU A 13 -2.87 -13.21 10.07
C LEU A 13 -3.44 -13.63 11.43
N HIS A 14 -4.75 -13.48 11.65
CA HIS A 14 -5.36 -13.90 12.91
C HIS A 14 -5.15 -15.41 13.18
N VAL A 15 -5.10 -16.22 12.11
CA VAL A 15 -4.86 -17.67 12.21
C VAL A 15 -3.46 -17.91 12.78
N SER A 16 -2.46 -17.23 12.25
CA SER A 16 -1.07 -17.34 12.71
C SER A 16 -0.92 -16.86 14.15
N ILE A 17 -1.52 -15.73 14.51
CA ILE A 17 -1.43 -15.19 15.89
C ILE A 17 -2.12 -16.12 16.89
N HIS A 18 -3.27 -16.69 16.52
CA HIS A 18 -4.02 -17.60 17.40
C HIS A 18 -3.28 -18.94 17.58
N GLN A 19 -2.77 -19.53 16.49
CA GLN A 19 -2.15 -20.86 16.53
C GLN A 19 -0.71 -20.86 17.04
N PHE A 20 0.12 -19.89 16.64
CA PHE A 20 1.53 -19.84 17.04
C PHE A 20 1.77 -18.98 18.28
N GLY A 21 0.88 -18.03 18.57
CA GLY A 21 0.96 -17.17 19.75
C GLY A 21 0.17 -17.65 20.96
N ASP A 22 -0.59 -18.76 20.83
CA ASP A 22 -1.52 -19.29 21.84
C ASP A 22 -2.45 -18.21 22.44
N ALA A 23 -2.78 -17.19 21.62
CA ALA A 23 -3.54 -16.02 22.05
C ALA A 23 -5.04 -16.28 21.92
N PRO A 24 -5.90 -15.78 22.83
CA PRO A 24 -7.34 -15.85 22.68
C PRO A 24 -7.83 -15.23 21.35
N LEU A 25 -8.90 -15.79 20.77
CA LEU A 25 -9.42 -15.37 19.46
C LEU A 25 -9.67 -13.85 19.38
N MET A 26 -10.26 -13.27 20.43
CA MET A 26 -10.55 -11.83 20.49
C MET A 26 -9.26 -10.99 20.47
N LEU A 27 -8.23 -11.42 21.21
CA LEU A 27 -6.93 -10.76 21.23
C LEU A 27 -6.25 -10.83 19.86
N SER A 28 -6.35 -11.97 19.17
CA SER A 28 -5.81 -12.14 17.82
C SER A 28 -6.40 -11.13 16.82
N TYR A 29 -7.72 -10.95 16.78
CA TYR A 29 -8.34 -9.94 15.92
C TYR A 29 -7.98 -8.50 16.32
N LEU A 30 -7.88 -8.20 17.62
CA LEU A 30 -7.43 -6.89 18.07
C LEU A 30 -6.01 -6.58 17.59
N LEU A 31 -5.10 -7.57 17.64
CA LEU A 31 -3.74 -7.41 17.14
C LEU A 31 -3.70 -7.18 15.62
N VAL A 32 -4.56 -7.85 14.85
CA VAL A 32 -4.71 -7.59 13.41
C VAL A 32 -5.18 -6.16 13.15
N VAL A 33 -6.13 -5.64 13.93
CA VAL A 33 -6.60 -4.25 13.80
C VAL A 33 -5.49 -3.26 14.16
N VAL A 34 -4.71 -3.52 15.20
CA VAL A 34 -3.55 -2.70 15.58
C VAL A 34 -2.51 -2.70 14.46
N LEU A 35 -2.22 -3.86 13.87
CA LEU A 35 -1.31 -3.96 12.72
C LEU A 35 -1.85 -3.19 11.52
N ALA A 36 -3.15 -3.33 11.19
CA ALA A 36 -3.78 -2.59 10.10
C ALA A 36 -3.72 -1.08 10.34
N ALA A 37 -3.92 -0.62 11.59
CA ALA A 37 -3.78 0.77 11.98
C ALA A 37 -2.35 1.26 11.74
N TYR A 38 -1.33 0.51 12.17
CA TYR A 38 0.07 0.80 11.88
C TYR A 38 0.36 0.91 10.37
N LEU A 39 -0.09 -0.05 9.57
CA LEU A 39 0.11 -0.03 8.11
C LEU A 39 -0.63 1.13 7.44
N SER A 40 -1.80 1.52 7.97
CA SER A 40 -2.58 2.64 7.46
C SER A 40 -1.90 4.01 7.65
N LEU A 41 -0.90 4.11 8.55
CA LEU A 41 -0.11 5.32 8.72
C LEU A 41 0.69 5.69 7.45
N TYR A 42 1.07 4.72 6.62
CA TYR A 42 1.84 4.98 5.40
C TYR A 42 1.00 5.63 4.28
N PRO A 43 -0.21 5.12 3.94
CA PRO A 43 -1.14 5.86 3.08
C PRO A 43 -1.59 7.20 3.67
N LEU A 44 -1.72 7.29 5.00
CA LEU A 44 -2.03 8.57 5.66
C LEU A 44 -0.88 9.57 5.48
N LEU A 45 0.36 9.13 5.66
CA LEU A 45 1.56 9.93 5.41
C LEU A 45 1.62 10.38 3.95
N PHE A 46 1.33 9.50 3.00
CA PHE A 46 1.23 9.85 1.59
C PHE A 46 0.21 10.98 1.36
N ALA A 47 -1.02 10.81 1.84
CA ALA A 47 -2.06 11.82 1.70
C ALA A 47 -1.70 13.14 2.39
N TYR A 48 -1.06 13.07 3.56
CA TYR A 48 -0.55 14.22 4.28
C TYR A 48 0.52 14.96 3.47
N LEU A 49 1.50 14.26 2.89
CA LEU A 49 2.57 14.88 2.09
C LEU A 49 2.00 15.53 0.81
N VAL A 50 1.09 14.84 0.11
CA VAL A 50 0.38 15.39 -1.06
C VAL A 50 -0.33 16.69 -0.71
N ARG A 51 -1.05 16.72 0.41
CA ARG A 51 -1.75 17.92 0.90
C ARG A 51 -0.78 19.00 1.38
N ARG A 52 0.25 18.64 2.15
CA ARG A 52 1.20 19.58 2.76
C ARG A 52 2.01 20.34 1.71
N PHE A 53 2.37 19.67 0.62
CA PHE A 53 3.13 20.24 -0.49
C PHE A 53 2.27 20.70 -1.67
N GLN A 54 0.93 20.64 -1.54
CA GLN A 54 -0.01 21.08 -2.56
C GLN A 54 0.32 20.49 -3.94
N VAL A 55 0.53 19.18 -3.98
CA VAL A 55 1.04 18.49 -5.18
C VAL A 55 0.01 18.56 -6.32
N GLN A 56 0.35 19.29 -7.38
CA GLN A 56 -0.53 19.44 -8.55
C GLN A 56 -0.11 18.59 -9.76
N ARG A 57 1.15 18.15 -9.82
CA ARG A 57 1.67 17.39 -10.96
C ARG A 57 1.38 15.90 -10.76
N ALA A 58 0.71 15.27 -11.73
CA ALA A 58 0.35 13.85 -11.69
C ALA A 58 1.56 12.92 -11.44
N VAL A 59 2.74 13.27 -11.96
CA VAL A 59 3.98 12.48 -11.77
C VAL A 59 4.50 12.44 -10.33
N LEU A 60 4.13 13.40 -9.48
CA LEU A 60 4.60 13.45 -8.10
C LEU A 60 3.84 12.48 -7.18
N TYR A 61 2.61 12.09 -7.55
CA TYR A 61 1.82 11.09 -6.82
C TYR A 61 2.51 9.73 -6.74
N PRO A 62 2.93 9.08 -7.85
CA PRO A 62 3.60 7.79 -7.78
C PRO A 62 4.97 7.88 -7.09
N VAL A 63 5.69 9.01 -7.18
CA VAL A 63 6.97 9.23 -6.47
C VAL A 63 6.76 9.23 -4.95
N LEU A 64 5.77 9.99 -4.47
CA LEU A 64 5.47 10.04 -3.04
C LEU A 64 4.93 8.70 -2.54
N TRP A 65 4.11 8.02 -3.35
CA TRP A 65 3.58 6.70 -2.99
C TRP A 65 4.70 5.66 -2.86
N THR A 66 5.59 5.55 -3.85
CA THR A 66 6.71 4.60 -3.78
C THR A 66 7.65 4.90 -2.61
N LEU A 67 7.85 6.18 -2.26
CA LEU A 67 8.60 6.55 -1.06
C LEU A 67 7.91 6.04 0.22
N THR A 68 6.60 6.24 0.36
CA THR A 68 5.86 5.74 1.54
C THR A 68 5.80 4.21 1.60
N GLU A 69 5.73 3.54 0.45
CA GLU A 69 5.81 2.08 0.35
C GLU A 69 7.19 1.54 0.73
N PHE A 70 8.25 2.25 0.32
CA PHE A 70 9.61 1.92 0.72
C PHE A 70 9.77 2.01 2.24
N LEU A 71 9.27 3.09 2.86
CA LEU A 71 9.28 3.21 4.32
C LEU A 71 8.51 2.06 4.99
N ARG A 72 7.34 1.69 4.46
CA ARG A 72 6.54 0.57 4.96
C ARG A 72 7.26 -0.78 4.86
N GLY A 73 8.08 -0.95 3.82
CA GLY A 73 8.91 -2.13 3.61
C GLY A 73 10.22 -2.15 4.38
N TRP A 74 10.57 -1.09 5.11
CA TRP A 74 11.88 -0.97 5.78
C TRP A 74 11.79 -0.67 7.28
N VAL A 75 10.88 0.22 7.68
CA VAL A 75 10.70 0.62 9.09
C VAL A 75 10.24 -0.57 9.93
N LEU A 76 10.87 -0.76 11.10
CA LEU A 76 10.61 -1.88 12.02
C LEU A 76 10.66 -3.25 11.34
N THR A 77 11.73 -3.51 10.56
CA THR A 77 11.95 -4.72 9.73
C THR A 77 11.08 -4.83 8.49
N GLY A 78 10.06 -3.97 8.35
CA GLY A 78 9.24 -3.86 7.16
C GLY A 78 8.09 -4.86 7.08
N PHE A 79 6.96 -4.42 6.54
CA PHE A 79 5.82 -5.28 6.21
C PHE A 79 5.19 -4.86 4.86
N PRO A 80 5.84 -5.19 3.73
CA PRO A 80 5.44 -4.74 2.39
C PRO A 80 4.32 -5.60 1.76
N TRP A 81 3.27 -5.95 2.52
CA TRP A 81 2.13 -6.71 1.98
C TRP A 81 1.19 -5.83 1.13
N LEU A 82 0.40 -6.44 0.23
CA LEU A 82 -0.62 -5.76 -0.60
C LEU A 82 -0.08 -4.65 -1.52
N GLN A 83 1.12 -4.82 -2.10
CA GLN A 83 1.61 -3.87 -3.10
C GLN A 83 0.81 -3.97 -4.40
N PHE A 84 0.39 -2.83 -4.94
CA PHE A 84 -0.38 -2.79 -6.19
C PHE A 84 0.37 -3.33 -7.40
N GLY A 85 1.70 -3.36 -7.37
CA GLY A 85 2.48 -3.97 -8.45
C GLY A 85 2.14 -5.44 -8.69
N TYR A 86 1.79 -6.20 -7.65
CA TYR A 86 1.40 -7.61 -7.79
C TYR A 86 0.09 -7.80 -8.56
N THR A 87 -0.78 -6.80 -8.63
CA THR A 87 -2.04 -6.92 -9.39
C THR A 87 -1.78 -6.95 -10.90
N GLN A 88 -0.57 -6.64 -11.34
CA GLN A 88 -0.21 -6.56 -12.76
C GLN A 88 0.50 -7.82 -13.26
N ILE A 89 0.64 -8.86 -12.45
CA ILE A 89 1.41 -10.06 -12.83
C ILE A 89 0.79 -10.83 -14.01
N ASP A 90 -0.54 -10.87 -14.10
CA ASP A 90 -1.28 -11.48 -15.22
C ASP A 90 -1.75 -10.44 -16.25
N SER A 91 -1.22 -9.22 -16.17
CA SER A 91 -1.58 -8.12 -17.07
C SER A 91 -0.60 -8.00 -18.25
N PRO A 92 -0.96 -7.30 -19.33
CA PRO A 92 -0.02 -6.94 -20.40
C PRO A 92 1.20 -6.14 -19.91
N PHE A 93 1.12 -5.54 -18.72
CA PHE A 93 2.19 -4.73 -18.14
C PHE A 93 3.20 -5.55 -17.32
N ALA A 94 3.01 -6.86 -17.18
CA ALA A 94 3.92 -7.74 -16.44
C ALA A 94 5.39 -7.64 -16.92
N GLY A 95 5.62 -7.29 -18.19
CA GLY A 95 6.95 -7.05 -18.76
C GLY A 95 7.74 -5.89 -18.14
N ILE A 96 7.12 -5.06 -17.30
CA ILE A 96 7.82 -4.02 -16.51
C ILE A 96 8.58 -4.66 -15.33
N ALA A 97 8.08 -5.77 -14.78
CA ALA A 97 8.63 -6.39 -13.58
C ALA A 97 10.09 -6.86 -13.74
N PRO A 98 10.51 -7.49 -14.85
CA PRO A 98 11.90 -7.91 -15.03
C PRO A 98 12.91 -6.75 -15.09
N ILE A 99 12.47 -5.53 -15.44
CA ILE A 99 13.36 -4.37 -15.62
C ILE A 99 13.44 -3.54 -14.34
N PHE A 100 12.29 -3.25 -13.71
CA PHE A 100 12.18 -2.32 -12.59
C PHE A 100 11.66 -2.96 -11.29
N GLY A 101 11.45 -4.27 -11.31
CA GLY A 101 10.85 -5.00 -10.20
C GLY A 101 9.38 -4.64 -9.95
N VAL A 102 8.82 -5.21 -8.88
CA VAL A 102 7.45 -4.93 -8.42
C VAL A 102 7.26 -3.47 -8.00
N THR A 103 8.33 -2.80 -7.55
CA THR A 103 8.31 -1.37 -7.22
C THR A 103 8.05 -0.52 -8.46
N GLY A 104 8.64 -0.88 -9.61
CA GLY A 104 8.37 -0.24 -10.90
C GLY A 104 6.93 -0.43 -11.36
N LEU A 105 6.36 -1.63 -11.16
CA LEU A 105 4.94 -1.87 -11.43
C LEU A 105 4.03 -1.05 -10.50
N THR A 106 4.36 -0.96 -9.22
CA THR A 106 3.62 -0.14 -8.24
C THR A 106 3.65 1.34 -8.65
N PHE A 107 4.82 1.84 -9.08
CA PHE A 107 4.95 3.19 -9.62
C PHE A 107 4.05 3.38 -10.86
N PHE A 108 4.09 2.44 -11.81
CA PHE A 108 3.30 2.49 -13.03
C PHE A 108 1.79 2.54 -12.75
N VAL A 109 1.29 1.66 -11.87
CA VAL A 109 -0.14 1.63 -11.49
C VAL A 109 -0.57 2.96 -10.86
N MET A 110 0.24 3.51 -9.94
CA MET A 110 -0.05 4.80 -9.31
C MET A 110 0.00 5.96 -10.29
N PHE A 111 0.93 5.93 -11.26
CA PHE A 111 1.04 6.94 -12.29
C PHE A 111 -0.20 6.96 -13.19
N VAL A 112 -0.61 5.79 -13.70
CA VAL A 112 -1.81 5.66 -14.53
C VAL A 112 -3.05 6.11 -13.75
N SER A 113 -3.18 5.70 -12.49
CA SER A 113 -4.29 6.11 -11.61
C SER A 113 -4.33 7.63 -11.41
N ALA A 114 -3.19 8.26 -11.19
CA ALA A 114 -3.09 9.72 -11.03
C ALA A 114 -3.48 10.46 -12.32
N VAL A 115 -3.01 9.99 -13.49
CA VAL A 115 -3.38 10.57 -14.78
C VAL A 115 -4.88 10.49 -15.00
N ILE A 116 -5.48 9.30 -14.80
CA ILE A 116 -6.92 9.09 -14.93
C ILE A 116 -7.69 10.04 -14.01
N LEU A 117 -7.33 10.12 -12.73
CA LEU A 117 -7.98 11.02 -11.77
C LEU A 117 -7.90 12.48 -12.21
N THR A 118 -6.72 12.94 -12.63
CA THR A 118 -6.56 14.32 -13.10
C THR A 118 -7.30 14.61 -14.40
N ALA A 119 -7.50 13.62 -15.27
CA ALA A 119 -8.32 13.77 -16.47
C ALA A 119 -9.80 13.94 -16.10
N PHE A 120 -10.33 13.11 -15.20
CA PHE A 120 -11.72 13.21 -14.73
C PHE A 120 -12.03 14.52 -13.98
N LEU A 121 -11.08 15.04 -13.19
CA LEU A 121 -11.28 16.30 -12.45
C LEU A 121 -11.16 17.56 -13.33
N ARG A 122 -10.73 17.42 -14.59
CA ARG A 122 -10.62 18.52 -15.57
C ARG A 122 -11.76 18.55 -16.59
N CYS A 123 -12.66 17.57 -16.56
CA CYS A 123 -13.92 17.54 -17.28
C CYS A 123 -15.00 18.27 -16.47
#